data_AF-A0A1S3GKV8-F1
#
_entry.id   AF-A0A1S3GKV8-F1
#
_cell.length_a   1.000
_cell.length_b   1.000
_cell.length_c   1.000
_cell.angle_alpha   90.00
_cell.angle_beta   90.00
_cell.angle_gamma   90.00
#
_symmetry.space_group_name_H-M   'P 1'
#
loop_
_entity.id
_entity.type
_entity.pdbx_description
1 polymer ?
#
loop_
_entity_poly.entity_id
_entity_poly.type
_entity_poly.pdbx_seq_one_letter_code
_entity_poly.pdbx_strand_id
1 'polypeptide(L)'
;MSGASRIVANDIDPIAGMAVSLNCELNWLNPFPILTEDILDMEQEKWDLVVLGDMFYDDDLADRLHQWLRSCSRAYGTRVLIGDPGRPQFKGHCIQQQLSKIVEFSLPKPTCQENNGLTTSAVWEFWP
;
A
#
# COMPACT_ATOMS: atom_id res chain seq x y z
N MET A 1 4.57 13.51 12.40
CA MET A 1 4.24 13.46 10.96
C MET A 1 5.31 14.18 10.15
N SER A 2 5.79 13.58 9.06
CA SER A 2 6.86 14.13 8.22
C SER A 2 6.40 15.21 7.21
N GLY A 3 5.36 15.99 7.54
CA GLY A 3 4.95 17.17 6.77
C GLY A 3 3.76 17.02 5.82
N ALA A 4 3.04 15.89 5.80
CA ALA A 4 1.80 15.77 5.02
C ALA A 4 0.69 16.68 5.57
N SER A 5 0.02 17.45 4.69
CA SER A 5 -1.07 18.36 5.06
C SER A 5 -2.43 17.66 5.20
N ARG A 6 -2.63 16.55 4.49
CA ARG A 6 -3.81 15.67 4.58
C ARG A 6 -3.35 14.21 4.50
N ILE A 7 -3.87 13.37 5.39
CA ILE A 7 -3.64 11.92 5.41
C ILE A 7 -5.01 11.25 5.50
N VAL A 8 -5.18 10.15 4.78
CA VAL A 8 -6.30 9.21 4.96
C VAL A 8 -5.71 7.81 5.01
N ALA A 9 -6.08 7.03 6.02
CA ALA A 9 -5.87 5.59 6.01
C ALA A 9 -7.11 4.91 5.45
N ASN A 10 -6.91 3.88 4.64
CA ASN A 10 -8.00 3.09 4.09
C ASN A 10 -7.77 1.62 4.39
N ASP A 11 -8.80 0.97 4.91
CA ASP A 11 -8.90 -0.48 5.06
C ASP A 11 -10.39 -0.83 5.11
N ILE A 12 -10.83 -1.81 4.34
CA ILE A 12 -12.25 -2.21 4.30
C ILE A 12 -12.73 -2.86 5.61
N ASP A 13 -11.80 -3.31 6.47
CA ASP A 13 -12.12 -3.85 7.77
C ASP A 13 -12.26 -2.72 8.82
N PRO A 14 -13.44 -2.48 9.40
CA PRO A 14 -13.61 -1.48 10.46
C PRO A 14 -12.77 -1.77 11.71
N ILE A 15 -12.39 -3.03 11.96
CA ILE A 15 -11.50 -3.38 13.06
C ILE A 15 -10.08 -2.88 12.80
N ALA A 16 -9.60 -2.94 11.54
CA ALA A 16 -8.34 -2.34 11.15
C ALA A 16 -8.35 -0.82 11.38
N GLY A 17 -9.48 -0.15 11.14
CA GLY A 17 -9.65 1.26 11.48
C GLY A 17 -9.46 1.57 12.98
N MET A 18 -10.00 0.72 13.85
CA MET A 18 -9.74 0.84 15.30
C MET A 18 -8.27 0.63 15.63
N ALA A 19 -7.60 -0.33 14.99
CA ALA A 19 -6.17 -0.56 15.17
C ALA A 19 -5.33 0.64 14.69
N VAL A 20 -5.70 1.30 13.60
CA VAL A 20 -5.07 2.55 13.13
C VAL A 20 -5.20 3.64 14.20
N SER A 21 -6.37 3.77 14.83
CA SER A 21 -6.59 4.75 15.90
C SER A 21 -5.68 4.49 17.11
N LEU A 22 -5.57 3.24 17.55
CA LEU A 22 -4.66 2.82 18.63
C LEU A 22 -3.19 3.08 18.26
N ASN A 23 -2.80 2.78 17.02
CA ASN A 23 -1.44 3.04 16.54
C ASN A 23 -1.12 4.54 16.48
N CYS A 24 -2.09 5.40 16.16
CA CYS A 24 -1.91 6.84 16.23
C CYS A 24 -1.61 7.28 17.67
N GLU A 25 -2.38 6.80 18.64
CA GLU A 25 -2.17 7.10 20.07
C GLU A 25 -0.79 6.65 20.55
N LEU A 26 -0.40 5.40 20.22
CA LEU A 26 0.92 4.85 20.58
C LEU A 26 2.10 5.64 19.99
N ASN A 27 1.89 6.32 18.87
CA ASN A 27 2.90 7.15 18.21
C ASN A 27 2.74 8.65 18.49
N TRP A 28 1.87 9.03 19.43
CA TRP A 28 1.56 10.42 19.78
C TRP A 28 1.12 11.26 18.57
N LEU A 29 0.32 10.66 17.69
CA LEU A 29 -0.26 11.30 16.53
C LEU A 29 -1.73 11.63 16.80
N ASN A 30 -2.18 12.81 16.34
CA ASN A 30 -3.60 13.09 16.25
C ASN A 30 -4.23 12.12 15.24
N PRO A 31 -5.39 11.52 15.55
CA PRO A 31 -6.10 10.67 14.59
C PRO A 31 -6.38 11.42 13.30
N PHE A 32 -6.11 10.78 12.17
CA PHE A 32 -6.50 11.25 10.84
C PHE A 32 -7.70 10.44 10.33
N PRO A 33 -8.41 10.92 9.31
CA PRO A 33 -9.54 10.20 8.75
C PRO A 33 -9.20 8.76 8.35
N ILE A 34 -10.10 7.86 8.71
CA ILE A 34 -10.06 6.43 8.35
C ILE A 34 -11.26 6.18 7.44
N LEU A 35 -11.00 5.65 6.26
CA LEU A 35 -12.00 5.28 5.27
C LEU A 35 -12.17 3.76 5.32
N THR A 36 -13.39 3.29 5.60
CA THR A 36 -13.70 1.85 5.71
C THR A 36 -14.42 1.29 4.49
N GLU A 37 -14.64 2.13 3.49
CA GLU A 37 -15.14 1.77 2.17
C GLU A 37 -14.01 1.27 1.27
N ASP A 38 -14.34 0.48 0.25
CA ASP A 38 -13.36 0.08 -0.77
C ASP A 38 -13.00 1.30 -1.64
N ILE A 39 -11.83 1.88 -1.42
CA ILE A 39 -11.37 3.06 -2.15
C ILE A 39 -11.20 2.80 -3.65
N LEU A 40 -11.09 1.54 -4.05
CA LEU A 40 -10.95 1.15 -5.45
C LEU A 40 -12.26 1.36 -6.23
N ASP A 41 -13.41 1.36 -5.54
CA ASP A 41 -14.74 1.57 -6.11
C ASP A 41 -15.26 3.01 -5.96
N MET A 42 -14.49 3.88 -5.33
CA MET A 42 -14.86 5.28 -5.11
C MET A 42 -14.37 6.20 -6.24
N GLU A 43 -14.98 7.37 -6.35
CA GLU A 43 -14.47 8.42 -7.25
C GLU A 43 -13.06 8.82 -6.84
N GLN A 44 -12.17 8.92 -7.83
CA GLN A 44 -10.76 9.20 -7.60
C GLN A 44 -10.54 10.64 -7.17
N GLU A 45 -10.12 10.81 -5.93
CA GLU A 45 -9.63 12.09 -5.43
C GLU A 45 -8.17 12.35 -5.83
N LYS A 46 -7.76 13.61 -5.75
CA LYS A 46 -6.37 14.01 -5.97
C LYS A 46 -5.50 13.63 -4.78
N TRP A 47 -4.53 12.75 -5.01
CA TRP A 47 -3.50 12.39 -4.04
C TRP A 47 -2.11 12.73 -4.59
N ASP A 48 -1.27 13.37 -3.79
CA ASP A 48 0.13 13.61 -4.19
C ASP A 48 0.98 12.33 -4.03
N LEU A 49 0.63 11.49 -3.04
CA LEU A 49 1.31 10.23 -2.72
C LEU A 49 0.29 9.16 -2.28
N VAL A 50 0.42 7.96 -2.83
CA VAL A 50 -0.23 6.73 -2.34
C VAL A 50 0.86 5.76 -1.87
N VAL A 51 0.65 5.19 -0.68
CA VAL A 51 1.53 4.17 -0.10
C VAL A 51 0.71 2.92 0.17
N LEU A 52 1.14 1.79 -0.37
CA LEU A 52 0.50 0.49 -0.23
C LEU A 52 1.45 -0.46 0.48
N GLY A 53 0.93 -1.26 1.41
CA GLY A 53 1.66 -2.33 2.06
C GLY A 53 0.97 -3.66 1.81
N ASP A 54 1.69 -4.59 1.18
CA ASP A 54 1.32 -6.01 1.10
C ASP A 54 -0.07 -6.29 0.53
N MET A 55 -0.47 -5.57 -0.53
CA MET A 55 -1.81 -5.68 -1.14
C MET A 55 -1.90 -6.68 -2.29
N PHE A 56 -0.77 -7.21 -2.77
CA PHE A 56 -0.70 -8.15 -3.90
C PHE A 56 -0.70 -9.60 -3.41
N TYR A 57 -1.73 -9.99 -2.65
CA TYR A 57 -1.94 -11.35 -2.14
C TYR A 57 -3.04 -12.13 -2.86
N ASP A 58 -3.88 -11.44 -3.63
CA ASP A 58 -4.99 -11.99 -4.41
C ASP A 58 -4.94 -11.44 -5.84
N ASP A 59 -5.23 -12.28 -6.84
CA ASP A 59 -5.06 -11.92 -8.25
C ASP A 59 -6.14 -10.91 -8.72
N ASP A 60 -7.40 -11.08 -8.30
CA ASP A 60 -8.49 -10.16 -8.67
C ASP A 60 -8.27 -8.78 -8.02
N LEU A 61 -7.80 -8.75 -6.77
CA LEU A 61 -7.40 -7.51 -6.10
C LEU A 61 -6.20 -6.85 -6.79
N ALA A 62 -5.18 -7.62 -7.19
CA ALA A 62 -4.01 -7.09 -7.88
C ALA A 62 -4.37 -6.38 -9.19
N ASP A 63 -5.27 -6.96 -9.99
CA ASP A 63 -5.75 -6.37 -11.25
C ASP A 63 -6.52 -5.07 -10.99
N ARG A 64 -7.47 -5.06 -10.04
CA ARG A 64 -8.24 -3.87 -9.66
C ARG A 64 -7.34 -2.76 -9.15
N LEU A 65 -6.41 -3.09 -8.26
CA LEU A 65 -5.45 -2.16 -7.67
C LEU A 65 -4.55 -1.55 -8.76
N HIS A 66 -4.03 -2.36 -9.67
CA HIS A 66 -3.19 -1.87 -10.76
C HIS A 66 -3.92 -0.87 -11.65
N GLN A 67 -5.17 -1.14 -12.03
CA GLN A 67 -5.98 -0.23 -12.84
C GLN A 67 -6.24 1.09 -12.11
N TRP A 68 -6.55 1.02 -10.81
CA TRP A 68 -6.77 2.19 -9.98
C TRP A 68 -5.50 3.05 -9.85
N LEU A 69 -4.35 2.45 -9.55
CA LEU A 69 -3.07 3.17 -9.43
C LEU A 69 -2.66 3.86 -10.73
N ARG A 70 -2.82 3.16 -11.86
CA ARG A 70 -2.56 3.73 -13.19
C ARG A 70 -3.45 4.94 -13.46
N SER A 71 -4.70 4.90 -13.00
CA SER A 71 -5.65 6.01 -13.16
C SER A 71 -5.26 7.21 -12.28
N CYS A 72 -4.95 6.99 -11.00
CA CYS A 72 -4.48 8.06 -10.10
C CYS A 72 -3.22 8.74 -10.63
N SER A 73 -2.20 7.97 -11.02
CA SER A 73 -0.96 8.54 -11.55
C SER A 73 -1.18 9.32 -12.86
N ARG A 74 -2.09 8.88 -13.73
CA ARG A 74 -2.39 9.59 -14.99
C ARG A 74 -3.25 10.84 -14.80
N ALA A 75 -4.25 10.79 -13.93
CA ALA A 75 -5.16 11.91 -13.70
C ALA A 75 -4.49 13.04 -12.92
N TYR A 76 -3.67 12.69 -11.93
CA TYR A 76 -3.18 13.65 -10.94
C TYR A 76 -1.66 13.71 -10.78
N GLY A 77 -0.91 12.88 -11.50
CA GLY A 77 0.54 12.77 -11.29
C GLY A 77 0.89 12.14 -9.93
N THR A 78 -0.03 11.37 -9.34
CA THR A 78 0.15 10.72 -8.04
C THR A 78 1.38 9.83 -8.04
N ARG A 79 2.28 10.08 -7.07
CA ARG A 79 3.41 9.20 -6.79
C ARG A 79 2.92 7.96 -6.04
N VAL A 80 3.39 6.79 -6.40
CA VAL A 80 2.93 5.52 -5.82
C VAL A 80 4.12 4.72 -5.30
N LEU A 81 4.05 4.32 -4.02
CA LEU A 81 5.02 3.45 -3.36
C LEU A 81 4.33 2.15 -2.92
N ILE A 82 4.92 1.02 -3.26
CA ILE A 82 4.40 -0.32 -2.96
C ILE A 82 5.44 -1.07 -2.14
N GLY A 83 5.10 -1.44 -0.91
CA GLY A 83 5.86 -2.38 -0.10
C GLY A 83 5.34 -3.79 -0.30
N ASP A 84 6.17 -4.72 -0.75
CA ASP A 84 5.79 -6.13 -0.93
C ASP A 84 7.00 -7.06 -0.70
N PRO A 85 6.82 -8.20 0.02
CA PRO A 85 7.89 -9.17 0.24
C PRO A 85 8.23 -10.03 -0.99
N GLY A 86 7.55 -9.83 -2.12
CA GLY A 86 7.74 -10.58 -3.35
C GLY A 86 6.85 -11.81 -3.40
N ARG A 87 5.56 -11.67 -3.10
CA ARG A 87 4.57 -12.77 -3.17
C ARG A 87 4.42 -13.30 -4.60
N PRO A 88 3.97 -14.55 -4.79
CA PRO A 88 3.75 -15.12 -6.12
C PRO A 88 2.83 -14.27 -7.01
N GLN A 89 1.72 -13.79 -6.45
CA GLN A 89 0.76 -12.92 -7.14
C GLN A 89 1.45 -11.62 -7.58
N PHE A 90 2.19 -10.97 -6.67
CA PHE A 90 2.96 -9.77 -7.01
C PHE A 90 3.99 -10.00 -8.13
N LYS A 91 4.79 -11.08 -8.05
CA LYS A 91 5.86 -11.39 -9.02
C LYS A 91 5.33 -11.84 -10.38
N GLY A 92 4.18 -12.52 -10.40
CA GLY A 92 3.53 -12.99 -11.63
C GLY A 92 2.73 -11.90 -12.34
N HIS A 93 2.35 -10.84 -11.63
CA HIS A 93 1.47 -9.80 -12.15
C HIS A 93 2.18 -8.86 -13.14
N CYS A 94 1.45 -8.37 -14.14
CA CYS A 94 1.99 -7.53 -15.22
C CYS A 94 2.52 -6.16 -14.74
N ILE A 95 2.09 -5.71 -13.56
CA ILE A 95 2.56 -4.48 -12.92
C ILE A 95 4.09 -4.44 -12.76
N GLN A 96 4.77 -5.58 -12.66
CA GLN A 96 6.23 -5.65 -12.52
C GLN A 96 6.99 -4.89 -13.61
N GLN A 97 6.41 -4.76 -14.82
CA GLN A 97 7.01 -4.01 -15.94
C GLN A 97 7.03 -2.49 -15.71
N GLN A 98 6.27 -2.02 -14.72
CA GLN A 98 6.07 -0.62 -14.36
C GLN A 98 6.63 -0.31 -12.97
N LEU A 99 7.46 -1.19 -12.40
CA LEU A 99 8.03 -1.00 -11.08
C LEU A 99 9.54 -0.77 -11.14
N SER A 100 10.02 0.17 -10.33
CA SER A 100 11.43 0.37 -10.04
C SER A 100 11.67 0.09 -8.57
N LYS A 101 12.61 -0.81 -8.25
CA LYS A 101 12.95 -1.12 -6.85
C LYS A 101 13.70 0.07 -6.24
N ILE A 102 13.20 0.60 -5.14
CA ILE A 102 13.80 1.74 -4.42
C ILE A 102 14.73 1.26 -3.31
N VAL A 103 14.28 0.29 -2.52
CA VAL A 103 15.04 -0.22 -1.37
C VAL A 103 14.57 -1.63 -1.01
N GLU A 104 15.47 -2.41 -0.42
CA GLU A 104 15.19 -3.75 0.09
C GLU A 104 15.66 -3.87 1.54
N PHE A 105 14.89 -4.57 2.35
CA PHE A 105 15.10 -4.80 3.77
C PHE A 105 15.12 -6.29 4.08
N SER A 106 16.00 -6.73 4.97
CA SER A 106 15.94 -8.08 5.53
C SER A 106 14.82 -8.16 6.58
N LEU A 107 14.03 -9.23 6.51
CA LEU A 107 12.95 -9.47 7.44
C LEU A 107 13.46 -10.11 8.74
N PRO A 108 12.95 -9.69 9.92
CA PRO A 108 13.17 -10.41 11.16
C PRO A 108 12.64 -11.84 11.07
N LYS A 109 13.28 -12.79 11.79
CA LYS A 109 12.89 -14.22 11.79
C LYS A 109 11.39 -14.47 12.01
N PRO A 110 10.68 -13.80 12.93
CA PRO A 110 9.24 -13.99 13.09
C PRO A 110 8.46 -13.63 11.81
N THR A 111 8.79 -12.50 11.20
CA THR A 111 8.16 -12.03 9.95
C THR A 111 8.43 -12.96 8.78
N CYS A 112 9.59 -13.62 8.73
CA CYS A 112 9.86 -14.65 7.72
C CYS A 112 8.88 -15.82 7.83
N GLN A 113 8.49 -16.23 9.04
CA GLN A 113 7.55 -17.34 9.25
C GLN A 113 6.14 -16.96 8.79
N GLU A 114 5.72 -15.72 9.05
CA GLU A 114 4.44 -15.17 8.60
C GLU A 114 4.37 -15.00 7.07
N ASN A 115 5.51 -14.84 6.41
CA ASN A 115 5.61 -14.61 4.96
C ASN A 115 6.09 -15.83 4.18
N ASN A 116 5.70 -17.05 4.60
CA ASN A 116 6.01 -18.31 3.91
C ASN A 116 7.51 -18.53 3.63
N GLY A 117 8.38 -18.05 4.53
CA GLY A 117 9.84 -18.19 4.41
C GLY A 117 10.52 -17.12 3.56
N LEU A 118 9.80 -16.10 3.07
CA LEU A 118 10.42 -14.93 2.45
C LEU A 118 11.32 -14.21 3.47
N THR A 119 12.54 -13.89 3.06
CA THR A 119 13.58 -13.35 3.94
C THR A 119 13.82 -11.86 3.77
N THR A 120 13.24 -11.27 2.72
CA THR A 120 13.38 -9.85 2.41
C THR A 120 12.04 -9.24 2.03
N SER A 121 11.94 -7.92 2.18
CA SER A 121 10.84 -7.12 1.64
C SER A 121 11.39 -5.88 0.96
N ALA A 122 10.74 -5.45 -0.10
CA ALA A 122 11.19 -4.34 -0.91
C ALA A 122 10.11 -3.28 -1.07
N VAL A 123 10.56 -2.03 -1.19
CA VAL A 123 9.73 -0.91 -1.60
C VAL A 123 10.01 -0.63 -3.07
N TRP A 124 8.94 -0.52 -3.84
CA TRP A 124 8.92 -0.28 -5.27
C TRP A 124 8.21 1.04 -5.54
N GLU A 125 8.70 1.78 -6.51
CA GLU A 125 8.02 2.94 -7.06
C GLU A 125 7.35 2.56 -8.38
N PHE A 126 6.08 2.91 -8.52
CA PHE A 126 5.29 2.61 -9.71
C PHE A 126 5.32 3.77 -10.72
N TRP A 127 5.59 3.41 -11.97
CA TRP A 127 5.75 4.30 -13.12
C TRP A 127 4.85 3.81 -14.28
N PRO A 128 3.68 4.44 -14.50
CA PRO A 128 2.65 3.95 -15.44
C PRO A 128 2.97 4.11 -16.93
#